data_AF-A0A564FS13-F1
#
_entry.id   AF-A0A564FS13-F1
#
_cell.length_a   1.000
_cell.length_b   1.000
_cell.length_c   1.000
_cell.angle_alpha   90.00
_cell.angle_beta   90.00
_cell.angle_gamma   90.00
#
_symmetry.space_group_name_H-M   'P 1'
#
loop_
_entity.id
_entity.type
_entity.pdbx_description
1 polymer ?
#
loop_
_entity_poly.entity_id
_entity_poly.type
_entity_poly.pdbx_seq_one_letter_code
_entity_poly.pdbx_strand_id
1 'polypeptide(L)'
;MHAALCPRRGVRRVPPHVSAAMNPLVPLSILVCVPIAAIALVLGTDTGIETSLITASIKTFIILGAIAAALSFGASRLAERSRH
;
A
#
# COMPACT_ATOMS: atom_id res chain seq x y z
N MET A 1 -54.36 31.04 -8.80
CA MET A 1 -53.02 31.36 -8.28
C MET A 1 -52.57 30.25 -7.34
N HIS A 2 -51.83 29.25 -7.80
CA HIS A 2 -51.09 28.34 -6.92
C HIS A 2 -49.86 27.87 -7.70
N ALA A 3 -48.77 28.63 -7.54
CA ALA A 3 -47.45 28.26 -8.03
C ALA A 3 -46.92 27.13 -7.14
N ALA A 4 -47.08 25.89 -7.60
CA ALA A 4 -46.49 24.74 -6.95
C ALA A 4 -44.97 24.75 -7.20
N LEU A 5 -44.24 24.86 -6.10
CA LEU A 5 -42.80 24.96 -5.99
C LEU A 5 -42.11 23.79 -6.70
N CYS A 6 -41.28 24.11 -7.69
CA CYS A 6 -40.32 23.20 -8.29
C CYS A 6 -39.34 22.70 -7.21
N PRO A 7 -39.21 21.39 -6.96
CA PRO A 7 -38.16 20.90 -6.07
C PRO A 7 -36.83 21.02 -6.82
N ARG A 8 -35.99 21.98 -6.42
CA ARG A 8 -34.56 21.99 -6.77
C ARG A 8 -33.98 20.65 -6.32
N ARG A 9 -33.86 19.71 -7.25
CA ARG A 9 -32.99 18.54 -7.13
C ARG A 9 -31.59 19.08 -6.90
N GLY A 10 -31.19 19.13 -5.62
CA GLY A 10 -29.83 19.38 -5.22
C GLY A 10 -28.97 18.33 -5.89
N VAL A 11 -28.28 18.73 -6.95
CA VAL A 11 -27.13 18.00 -7.47
C VAL A 11 -26.15 17.95 -6.29
N ARG A 12 -26.20 16.87 -5.50
CA ARG A 12 -25.10 16.53 -4.60
C ARG A 12 -23.91 16.33 -5.51
N ARG A 13 -23.08 17.37 -5.67
CA ARG A 13 -21.76 17.23 -6.25
C ARG A 13 -21.04 16.26 -5.33
N VAL A 14 -20.88 15.03 -5.80
CA VAL A 14 -19.98 14.08 -5.15
C VAL A 14 -18.63 14.79 -5.09
N PRO A 15 -18.03 14.94 -3.91
CA PRO A 15 -16.70 15.52 -3.82
C PRO A 15 -15.74 14.72 -4.73
N PRO A 16 -14.94 15.38 -5.60
CA PRO A 16 -14.00 14.68 -6.48
C PRO A 16 -12.77 14.18 -5.71
N HIS A 17 -12.70 14.40 -4.40
CA HIS A 17 -11.59 13.95 -3.58
C HIS A 17 -11.81 12.48 -3.18
N VAL A 18 -10.95 11.63 -3.73
CA VAL A 18 -10.76 10.21 -3.40
C VAL A 18 -11.74 9.23 -4.07
N SER A 19 -11.88 9.33 -5.40
CA SER A 19 -12.20 8.16 -6.23
C SER A 19 -10.92 7.68 -6.92
N ALA A 20 -9.97 7.18 -6.14
CA ALA A 20 -8.93 6.32 -6.70
C ALA A 20 -9.39 4.88 -6.49
N ALA A 21 -9.92 4.27 -7.54
CA ALA A 21 -10.16 2.83 -7.59
C ALA A 21 -8.82 2.07 -7.60
N MET A 22 -8.06 2.18 -6.51
CA MET A 22 -6.82 1.43 -6.27
C MET A 22 -6.94 0.72 -4.92
N ASN A 23 -6.51 -0.55 -4.87
CA ASN A 23 -6.37 -1.23 -3.59
C ASN A 23 -5.39 -0.40 -2.74
N PRO A 24 -5.79 0.15 -1.59
CA PRO A 24 -4.96 1.05 -0.78
C PRO A 24 -3.66 0.40 -0.29
N LEU A 25 -3.56 -0.93 -0.34
CA LEU A 25 -2.35 -1.67 -0.04
C LEU A 25 -1.26 -1.51 -1.11
N VAL A 26 -1.63 -1.23 -2.38
CA VAL A 26 -0.70 -1.06 -3.50
C VAL A 26 0.15 0.20 -3.38
N PRO A 27 -0.41 1.42 -3.18
CA PRO A 27 0.41 2.61 -2.98
C PRO A 27 1.22 2.53 -1.68
N LEU A 28 0.69 1.90 -0.63
CA LEU A 28 1.42 1.70 0.63
C LEU A 28 2.60 0.73 0.47
N SER A 29 2.46 -0.34 -0.30
CA SER A 29 3.56 -1.28 -0.53
C SER A 29 4.68 -0.65 -1.34
N ILE A 30 4.35 0.19 -2.33
CA ILE A 30 5.34 0.97 -3.10
C ILE A 30 6.07 1.95 -2.18
N LEU A 31 5.32 2.69 -1.35
CA LEU A 31 5.88 3.66 -0.41
C LEU A 31 6.90 3.03 0.55
N VAL A 32 6.70 1.78 0.95
CA VAL A 32 7.60 1.05 1.85
C VAL A 32 8.74 0.38 1.07
N CYS A 33 8.46 -0.32 -0.03
CA CYS A 33 9.46 -1.12 -0.74
C CYS A 33 10.51 -0.28 -1.51
N VAL A 34 10.11 0.84 -2.11
CA VAL A 34 11.02 1.70 -2.91
C VAL A 34 12.19 2.25 -2.08
N PRO A 35 11.99 2.89 -0.91
CA PRO A 35 13.11 3.41 -0.12
C PRO A 35 14.02 2.29 0.40
N ILE A 36 13.46 1.12 0.72
CA ILE A 36 14.23 -0.04 1.17
C ILE A 36 15.13 -0.56 0.02
N ALA A 37 14.58 -0.69 -1.19
CA ALA A 37 15.36 -1.08 -2.37
C ALA A 37 16.47 -0.07 -2.67
N ALA A 38 16.20 1.23 -2.52
CA ALA A 38 17.20 2.28 -2.70
C ALA A 38 18.35 2.18 -1.68
N ILE A 39 18.05 1.95 -0.40
CA ILE A 39 19.07 1.77 0.64
C ILE A 39 19.90 0.51 0.38
N ALA A 40 19.25 -0.60 0.01
CA ALA A 40 19.95 -1.84 -0.33
C ALA A 40 20.90 -1.68 -1.52
N LEU A 41 20.48 -0.91 -2.54
CA LEU A 41 21.30 -0.61 -3.71
C LEU A 41 22.53 0.23 -3.33
N VAL A 42 22.35 1.28 -2.53
CA VAL A 42 23.44 2.14 -2.05
C VAL A 42 24.44 1.34 -1.22
N LEU A 43 23.96 0.53 -0.27
CA LEU A 43 24.81 -0.33 0.56
C LEU A 43 25.55 -1.38 -0.28
N GLY A 44 24.95 -1.90 -1.35
CA GLY A 44 25.60 -2.85 -2.25
C GLY A 44 26.72 -2.25 -3.10
N THR A 45 26.69 -0.95 -3.36
CA THR A 45 27.74 -0.23 -4.11
C THR A 45 28.87 0.29 -3.23
N ASP A 46 28.74 0.20 -1.90
CA ASP A 46 29.70 0.72 -0.94
C ASP A 46 30.86 -0.28 -0.72
N THR A 47 32.08 0.09 -1.10
CA THR A 47 33.26 -0.81 -1.05
C THR A 47 33.88 -0.91 0.35
N GLY A 48 33.41 -0.11 1.32
CA GLY A 48 33.91 -0.08 2.69
C GLY A 48 33.23 -1.07 3.65
N ILE A 49 32.18 -1.76 3.21
CA ILE A 49 31.39 -2.68 4.04
C ILE A 49 31.64 -4.11 3.57
N GLU A 50 31.76 -5.05 4.51
CA GLU A 50 31.81 -6.47 4.18
C GLU A 50 30.55 -6.88 3.39
N THR A 51 30.75 -7.23 2.12
CA THR A 51 29.70 -7.70 1.20
C THR A 51 28.98 -8.96 1.71
N SER A 52 29.63 -9.74 2.57
CA SER A 52 29.02 -10.87 3.29
C SER A 52 27.86 -10.42 4.19
N LEU A 53 28.08 -9.37 5.00
CA LEU A 53 27.03 -8.80 5.87
C LEU A 53 25.90 -8.17 5.07
N ILE A 54 26.21 -7.46 3.99
CA ILE A 54 25.19 -6.83 3.13
C ILE A 54 24.29 -7.90 2.51
N THR A 55 24.88 -8.95 1.94
CA THR A 55 24.14 -10.05 1.32
C THR A 55 23.27 -10.79 2.34
N ALA A 56 23.80 -11.03 3.54
CA ALA A 56 23.04 -11.65 4.64
C ALA A 56 21.86 -10.77 5.09
N SER A 57 22.07 -9.45 5.17
CA SER A 57 21.03 -8.47 5.53
C SER A 57 19.91 -8.44 4.48
N ILE A 58 20.26 -8.35 3.20
CA ILE A 58 19.27 -8.37 2.09
C ILE A 58 18.46 -9.67 2.11
N LYS A 59 19.13 -10.82 2.28
CA LYS A 59 18.47 -12.13 2.32
C LYS A 59 17.49 -12.22 3.50
N THR A 60 17.90 -11.74 4.67
CA THR A 60 17.04 -11.68 5.85
C THR A 60 15.84 -10.76 5.62
N PHE A 61 16.06 -9.60 5.01
CA PHE A 61 15.00 -8.63 4.71
C PHE A 61 13.96 -9.21 3.73
N ILE A 62 14.41 -9.89 2.66
CA ILE A 62 13.51 -10.54 1.70
C ILE A 62 12.69 -11.64 2.38
N ILE A 63 13.31 -12.47 3.22
CA ILE A 63 12.61 -13.54 3.95
C ILE A 63 11.53 -12.94 4.86
N LEU A 64 11.87 -11.93 5.66
CA LEU A 64 10.91 -11.28 6.56
C LEU A 64 9.81 -10.55 5.79
N GLY A 65 10.15 -9.90 4.67
CA GLY A 65 9.19 -9.24 3.79
C GLY A 65 8.20 -10.23 3.17
N ALA A 66 8.67 -11.39 2.72
CA ALA A 66 7.81 -12.46 2.20
C ALA A 66 6.87 -13.03 3.27
N ILE A 67 7.37 -13.23 4.49
CA ILE A 67 6.56 -13.69 5.63
C ILE A 67 5.49 -12.65 5.96
N ALA A 68 5.86 -11.37 6.06
CA ALA A 68 4.92 -10.28 6.33
C ALA A 68 3.83 -10.20 5.25
N ALA A 69 4.20 -10.29 3.97
CA ALA A 69 3.25 -10.29 2.86
C ALA A 69 2.29 -11.49 2.92
N ALA A 70 2.80 -12.69 3.22
CA ALA A 70 1.98 -13.89 3.38
C ALA A 70 0.98 -13.76 4.54
N LEU A 71 1.43 -13.21 5.68
CA LEU A 71 0.58 -12.96 6.85
C LEU A 71 -0.47 -11.87 6.55
N SER A 72 -0.11 -10.78 5.89
CA SER A 72 -1.04 -9.73 5.49
C SER A 72 -2.09 -10.23 4.51
N PHE A 73 -1.71 -11.08 3.55
CA PHE A 73 -2.65 -11.71 2.63
C PHE A 73 -3.59 -12.69 3.36
N GLY A 74 -3.06 -13.53 4.24
CA GLY A 74 -3.84 -14.42 5.08
C GLY A 74 -4.84 -13.67 5.96
N ALA A 75 -4.39 -12.62 6.64
CA ALA A 75 -5.24 -11.75 7.46
C ALA A 75 -6.33 -11.06 6.62
N SER A 76 -6.02 -10.61 5.41
CA SER A 76 -7.00 -10.01 4.50
C SER A 76 -8.09 -11.01 4.11
N ARG A 77 -7.72 -12.25 3.77
CA ARG A 77 -8.68 -13.32 3.43
C ARG A 77 -9.50 -13.78 4.64
N LEU A 78 -8.90 -13.79 5.83
CA LEU A 78 -9.62 -14.09 7.06
C LEU A 78 -10.66 -13.00 7.36
N ALA A 79 -10.26 -11.72 7.30
CA ALA A 79 -11.15 -10.59 7.51
C ALA A 79 -12.32 -10.54 6.51
N GLU A 80 -12.09 -10.98 5.27
CA GLU A 80 -13.13 -11.08 4.24
C GLU A 80 -14.19 -12.14 4.59
N ARG A 81 -13.78 -13.26 5.20
CA ARG A 81 -14.69 -14.31 5.69
C ARG A 81 -15.44 -13.91 6.97
N SER A 82 -14.81 -13.14 7.87
CA SER A 82 -15.41 -12.71 9.14
C SER A 82 -16.55 -11.69 8.98
N ARG A 83 -16.76 -11.15 7.77
CA ARG A 83 -17.82 -10.18 7.46
C ARG A 83 -19.14 -10.85 7.04
N HIS A 84 -19.16 -12.17 6.95
CA HIS A 84 -20.34 -13.01 6.74
C HIS A 84 -20.76 -13.68 8.05
#